data_AF-A0A951VWE3-F1
#
_entry.id   AF-A0A951VWE3-F1
#
_cell.length_a   1.000
_cell.length_b   1.000
_cell.length_c   1.000
_cell.angle_alpha   90.00
_cell.angle_beta   90.00
_cell.angle_gamma   90.00
#
_symmetry.space_group_name_H-M   'P 1'
#
loop_
_entity.id
_entity.type
_entity.pdbx_description
1 polymer ?
#
loop_
_entity_poly.entity_id
_entity_poly.type
_entity_poly.pdbx_seq_one_letter_code
_entity_poly.pdbx_strand_id
1 'polypeptide(L)'
;MITHRYGPYESSDSDPQGWSVDRLMSILSDLLMKYDLALEEALNELIQRGLPVNLFLKEGGIEDLVQTFLDEIQNRMNEILTQFRLNRALTDTQTDIDTDGKNLQKLTKSNPEIKDQITDAIKNRSFDQAQQIRHSFAKLKTVSAAHLRSLQLFQKSIEDYNRIDNGMKKFQFTGKDDVDRPTAIKILKTLEELEDLRQNLSTARQHGDLFGFNLDQLAGLLGPEAYDQFIEQRKRILDKMTQLLEQQGQIIRDESGELKLSPNAIRRIGRRALEEIFNNLKSDDSGGTLISKEESDGEQTLSVSRPFELGDNVTNLDSVNSIINALVRTGQPKPNLRDLEVYRSRGQAKTATVVLIDMSGSMLRSDRFASAKRMILALDALIRQDYKEDDLTIVGFGTFAKTFSPSEIPTLQPYPVTIFDPYIRLRYDLARRGLNSKLENPHQGIPEYFTNLQAGLSLCRKLLTGKSTNNKQILLITDGVPTAHFDQNILHIHYPPSPSNFDAALKETEACAAANITINTFLLTSEWGFTFFDEKPFVEEFAKRAGGRIFYPHPSKLDHFVLVDFIAGKKRLIS
;
A
#
# COMPACT_ATOMS: atom_id res chain seq x y z
N MET A 1 19.66 -5.03 -4.02
CA MET A 1 19.69 -3.57 -4.15
C MET A 1 18.37 -3.15 -4.80
N ILE A 2 17.31 -3.06 -4.00
CA ILE A 2 15.99 -2.63 -4.46
C ILE A 2 16.00 -1.11 -4.37
N THR A 3 16.11 -0.45 -5.52
CA THR A 3 16.04 1.01 -5.62
C THR A 3 14.59 1.44 -5.47
N HIS A 4 14.21 1.88 -4.28
CA HIS A 4 12.91 2.49 -4.03
C HIS A 4 12.82 3.83 -4.76
N ARG A 5 12.00 3.89 -5.83
CA ARG A 5 11.50 5.16 -6.34
C ARG A 5 10.24 5.51 -5.55
N TYR A 6 10.39 6.34 -4.53
CA TYR A 6 9.26 6.98 -3.87
C TYR A 6 8.72 8.08 -4.78
N GLY A 7 7.41 8.06 -5.03
CA GLY A 7 6.71 9.25 -5.52
C GLY A 7 6.76 10.36 -4.46
N PRO A 8 6.60 11.63 -4.85
CA PRO A 8 6.66 12.75 -3.91
C PRO A 8 5.56 12.58 -2.86
N TYR A 9 5.97 12.51 -1.60
CA TYR A 9 5.08 12.74 -0.47
C TYR A 9 4.68 14.21 -0.54
N GLU A 10 3.48 14.50 -1.04
CA GLU A 10 2.94 15.85 -0.93
C GLU A 10 2.77 16.14 0.56
N SER A 11 3.63 16.99 1.09
CA SER A 11 3.39 17.68 2.35
C SER A 11 2.14 18.53 2.15
N SER A 12 0.97 17.97 2.47
CA SER A 12 -0.25 18.76 2.55
C SER A 12 -0.02 19.82 3.61
N ASP A 13 0.04 21.07 3.18
CA ASP A 13 0.07 22.26 4.01
C ASP A 13 -0.92 22.16 5.17
N SER A 14 -0.43 22.48 6.37
CA SER A 14 -1.18 22.96 7.53
C SER A 14 -2.52 22.26 7.87
N ASP A 15 -2.47 21.26 8.74
CA ASP A 15 -3.63 20.91 9.59
C ASP A 15 -3.29 21.19 11.08
N PRO A 16 -3.98 22.12 11.77
CA PRO A 16 -3.72 22.49 13.17
C PRO A 16 -4.18 21.43 14.20
N GLN A 17 -4.82 20.34 13.78
CA GLN A 17 -5.24 19.27 14.69
C GLN A 17 -4.23 18.13 14.65
N GLY A 18 -3.63 17.86 15.81
CA GLY A 18 -2.67 16.79 16.00
C GLY A 18 -3.20 15.39 15.63
N TRP A 19 -2.34 14.41 15.81
CA TRP A 19 -2.67 13.01 15.54
C TRP A 19 -3.97 12.57 16.21
N SER A 20 -4.73 11.73 15.51
CA SER A 20 -5.99 11.15 16.00
C SER A 20 -5.97 9.64 15.75
N VAL A 21 -6.76 8.91 16.54
CA VAL A 21 -7.01 7.47 16.35
C VAL A 21 -7.44 7.20 14.91
N ASP A 22 -8.20 8.12 14.33
CA ASP A 22 -8.75 8.03 12.97
C ASP A 22 -7.66 8.05 11.91
N ARG A 23 -6.67 8.92 12.09
CA ARG A 23 -5.49 8.99 11.22
C ARG A 23 -4.63 7.74 11.39
N LEU A 24 -4.45 7.26 12.61
CA LEU A 24 -3.69 6.02 12.87
C LEU A 24 -4.36 4.81 12.23
N MET A 25 -5.68 4.67 12.36
CA MET A 25 -6.46 3.61 11.72
C MET A 25 -6.42 3.71 10.20
N SER A 26 -6.34 4.92 9.63
CA SER A 26 -6.14 5.11 8.19
C SER A 26 -4.81 4.54 7.71
N ILE A 27 -3.71 4.88 8.39
CA ILE A 27 -2.38 4.43 7.98
C ILE A 27 -2.25 2.93 8.21
N LEU A 28 -2.79 2.41 9.33
CA LEU A 28 -2.90 0.97 9.55
C LEU A 28 -3.67 0.31 8.42
N SER A 29 -4.81 0.85 8.03
CA SER A 29 -5.59 0.35 6.91
C SER A 29 -4.76 0.31 5.63
N ASP A 30 -4.05 1.39 5.30
CA ASP A 30 -3.21 1.43 4.09
C ASP A 30 -2.06 0.42 4.15
N LEU A 31 -1.45 0.22 5.32
CA LEU A 31 -0.38 -0.76 5.51
C LEU A 31 -0.88 -2.21 5.34
N LEU A 32 -2.01 -2.53 5.96
CA LEU A 32 -2.64 -3.86 5.85
C LEU A 32 -3.12 -4.13 4.42
N MET A 33 -3.73 -3.13 3.80
CA MET A 33 -4.37 -3.30 2.50
C MET A 33 -3.37 -3.28 1.35
N LYS A 34 -2.39 -2.37 1.38
CA LYS A 34 -1.50 -2.11 0.24
C LYS A 34 -0.19 -2.87 0.30
N TYR A 35 0.33 -3.10 1.50
CA TYR A 35 1.60 -3.82 1.70
C TYR A 35 1.37 -5.27 2.17
N ASP A 36 0.11 -5.70 2.25
CA ASP A 36 -0.27 -7.05 2.66
C ASP A 36 0.34 -7.46 4.01
N LEU A 37 0.60 -6.50 4.92
CA LEU A 37 1.25 -6.79 6.20
C LEU A 37 0.28 -7.44 7.19
N ALA A 38 0.79 -8.32 8.06
CA ALA A 38 0.03 -8.73 9.25
C ALA A 38 -0.18 -7.53 10.19
N LEU A 39 -1.16 -7.58 11.10
CA LEU A 39 -1.42 -6.44 12.00
C LEU A 39 -0.21 -6.08 12.87
N GLU A 40 0.48 -7.08 13.41
CA GLU A 40 1.72 -6.86 14.18
C GLU A 40 2.84 -6.29 13.31
N GLU A 41 2.99 -6.77 12.07
CA GLU A 41 3.97 -6.26 11.13
C GLU A 41 3.65 -4.83 10.69
N ALA A 42 2.38 -4.50 10.47
CA ALA A 42 1.92 -3.14 10.15
C ALA A 42 2.15 -2.19 11.32
N LEU A 43 1.89 -2.63 12.56
CA LEU A 43 2.22 -1.88 13.77
C LEU A 43 3.73 -1.69 13.90
N ASN A 44 4.54 -2.71 13.59
CA ASN A 44 5.99 -2.62 13.59
C ASN A 44 6.54 -1.70 12.49
N GLU A 45 5.98 -1.77 11.28
CA GLU A 45 6.30 -0.91 10.13
C GLU A 45 5.91 0.53 10.38
N LEU A 46 4.77 0.80 11.01
CA LEU A 46 4.44 2.14 11.52
C LEU A 46 5.57 2.68 12.39
N ILE A 47 6.19 1.83 13.22
CA ILE A 47 7.26 2.28 14.10
C ILE A 47 8.59 2.42 13.36
N GLN A 48 8.91 1.51 12.42
CA GLN A 48 10.11 1.65 11.58
C GLN A 48 10.05 2.92 10.72
N ARG A 49 8.85 3.27 10.25
CA ARG A 49 8.59 4.50 9.50
C ARG A 49 8.41 5.72 10.41
N GLY A 50 8.46 5.55 11.73
CA GLY A 50 8.21 6.57 12.75
C GLY A 50 6.75 6.59 13.20
N LEU A 51 6.51 6.57 14.51
CA LEU A 51 5.18 6.82 15.04
C LEU A 51 4.89 8.33 15.08
N PRO A 52 3.60 8.75 15.02
CA PRO A 52 3.12 9.96 15.66
C PRO A 52 3.79 10.25 17.01
N VAL A 53 4.83 11.06 17.05
CA VAL A 53 5.47 11.33 18.34
C VAL A 53 4.55 12.26 19.15
N ASN A 54 3.76 13.12 18.49
CA ASN A 54 2.85 14.07 19.16
C ASN A 54 1.74 13.44 20.04
N LEU A 55 1.27 12.21 19.75
CA LEU A 55 0.25 11.56 20.59
C LEU A 55 0.86 10.94 21.86
N PHE A 56 2.16 10.59 21.83
CA PHE A 56 2.82 9.79 22.85
C PHE A 56 3.95 10.54 23.60
N LEU A 57 4.43 11.68 23.08
CA LEU A 57 5.42 12.53 23.76
C LEU A 57 4.88 13.11 25.06
N LYS A 58 3.61 13.55 25.07
CA LYS A 58 3.03 14.19 26.25
C LYS A 58 2.83 13.26 27.45
N GLU A 59 2.82 11.94 27.25
CA GLU A 59 2.56 10.98 28.34
C GLU A 59 3.67 9.92 28.52
N GLY A 60 4.75 9.94 27.75
CA GLY A 60 5.65 8.79 27.59
C GLY A 60 7.12 8.96 27.98
N GLY A 61 7.58 10.14 28.40
CA GLY A 61 8.99 10.35 28.80
C GLY A 61 10.03 10.25 27.67
N ILE A 62 9.59 10.17 26.41
CA ILE A 62 10.47 10.13 25.22
C ILE A 62 11.12 11.49 24.98
N GLU A 63 10.46 12.59 25.37
CA GLU A 63 11.04 13.93 25.27
C GLU A 63 12.30 14.04 26.13
N ASP A 64 12.26 13.48 27.34
CA ASP A 64 13.42 13.41 28.23
C ASP A 64 14.53 12.51 27.66
N LEU A 65 14.15 11.40 27.00
CA LEU A 65 15.11 10.50 26.34
C LEU A 65 15.78 11.17 25.13
N VAL A 66 15.00 11.82 24.26
CA VAL A 66 15.52 12.58 23.12
C VAL A 66 16.38 13.73 23.59
N GLN A 67 16.00 14.41 24.68
CA GLN A 67 16.83 15.44 25.31
C GLN A 67 18.15 14.84 25.83
N THR A 68 18.10 13.70 26.51
CA THR A 68 19.29 12.98 26.97
C THR A 68 20.22 12.64 25.81
N PHE A 69 19.68 12.19 24.66
CA PHE A 69 20.48 11.92 23.47
C PHE A 69 21.06 13.17 22.83
N LEU A 70 20.28 14.26 22.75
CA LEU A 70 20.79 15.54 22.26
C LEU A 70 21.95 16.04 23.14
N ASP A 71 21.82 15.88 24.46
CA ASP A 71 22.85 16.25 25.42
C ASP A 71 24.09 15.33 25.29
N GLU A 72 23.90 14.03 25.06
CA GLU A 72 25.01 13.08 24.84
C GLU A 72 25.76 13.36 23.53
N ILE A 73 25.04 13.63 22.43
CA ILE A 73 25.64 14.04 21.15
C ILE A 73 26.43 15.34 21.34
N GLN A 74 25.85 16.32 22.04
CA GLN A 74 26.52 17.59 22.31
C GLN A 74 27.78 17.39 23.16
N ASN A 75 27.72 16.55 24.19
CA ASN A 75 28.87 16.23 25.03
C ASN A 75 29.98 15.58 24.22
N ARG A 76 29.65 14.61 23.36
CA ARG A 76 30.64 13.94 22.53
C ARG A 76 31.26 14.86 21.47
N MET A 77 30.48 15.77 20.89
CA MET A 77 31.02 16.82 20.03
C MET A 77 31.98 17.72 20.83
N ASN A 78 31.61 18.14 22.03
CA ASN A 78 32.46 18.97 22.89
C ASN A 78 33.76 18.24 23.28
N GLU A 79 33.72 16.94 23.58
CA GLU A 79 34.90 16.12 23.86
C GLU A 79 35.89 16.14 22.68
N ILE A 80 35.40 15.91 21.46
CA ILE A 80 36.24 15.94 20.25
C ILE A 80 36.85 17.34 20.04
N LEU A 81 36.06 18.41 20.23
CA LEU A 81 36.52 19.79 20.03
C LEU A 81 37.52 20.27 21.10
N THR A 82 37.43 19.73 22.31
CA THR A 82 38.34 20.03 23.44
C THR A 82 39.55 19.11 23.50
N GLN A 83 39.54 17.98 22.81
CA GLN A 83 40.69 17.10 22.71
C GLN A 83 41.63 17.50 21.57
N PHE A 84 41.08 17.68 20.36
CA PHE A 84 41.87 17.78 19.13
C PHE A 84 42.08 19.22 18.62
N ARG A 85 43.18 19.43 17.90
CA ARG A 85 43.50 20.62 17.10
C ARG A 85 43.89 20.23 15.67
N LEU A 86 43.42 21.00 14.70
CA LEU A 86 43.63 20.72 13.26
C LEU A 86 44.71 21.62 12.60
N ASN A 87 45.39 22.48 13.38
CA ASN A 87 46.35 23.45 12.85
C ASN A 87 47.52 22.78 12.13
N ARG A 88 48.02 21.68 12.71
CA ARG A 88 49.07 20.87 12.09
C ARG A 88 48.60 20.24 10.78
N ALA A 89 47.42 19.61 10.77
CA ALA A 89 46.84 19.03 9.57
C ALA A 89 46.65 20.05 8.44
N LEU A 90 46.29 21.30 8.77
CA LEU A 90 46.19 22.40 7.80
C LEU A 90 47.56 22.79 7.23
N THR A 91 48.59 22.85 8.08
CA THR A 91 49.95 23.20 7.65
C THR A 91 50.57 22.08 6.80
N ASP A 92 50.35 20.82 7.20
CA ASP A 92 50.80 19.64 6.47
C ASP A 92 50.13 19.56 5.10
N THR A 93 48.81 19.80 5.01
CA THR A 93 48.08 19.86 3.72
C THR A 93 48.54 21.02 2.83
N GLN A 94 48.87 22.20 3.39
CA GLN A 94 49.45 23.29 2.60
C GLN A 94 50.81 22.89 2.00
N THR A 95 51.64 22.21 2.78
CA THR A 95 52.95 21.72 2.34
C THR A 95 52.81 20.65 1.25
N ASP A 96 51.82 19.77 1.38
CA ASP A 96 51.47 18.77 0.37
C ASP A 96 51.00 19.42 -0.94
N ILE A 97 50.12 20.43 -0.87
CA ILE A 97 49.64 21.18 -2.05
C ILE A 97 50.81 21.83 -2.79
N ASP A 98 51.73 22.46 -2.07
CA ASP A 98 52.91 23.10 -2.66
C ASP A 98 53.86 22.06 -3.29
N THR A 99 54.00 20.89 -2.67
CA THR A 99 54.86 19.80 -3.16
C THR A 99 54.26 19.11 -4.39
N ASP A 100 52.99 18.75 -4.32
CA ASP A 100 52.23 18.15 -5.41
C ASP A 100 52.11 19.11 -6.59
N GLY A 101 51.85 20.38 -6.33
CA GLY A 101 51.80 21.46 -7.32
C GLY A 101 53.14 21.65 -8.05
N LYS A 102 54.26 21.69 -7.31
CA LYS A 102 55.62 21.75 -7.90
C LYS A 102 55.96 20.50 -8.72
N ASN A 103 55.53 19.32 -8.28
CA ASN A 103 55.72 18.08 -9.03
C ASN A 103 54.90 18.07 -10.33
N LEU A 104 53.66 18.57 -10.29
CA LEU A 104 52.82 18.72 -11.46
C LEU A 104 53.40 19.73 -12.46
N GLN A 105 53.92 20.87 -11.99
CA GLN A 105 54.62 21.87 -12.81
C GLN A 105 55.89 21.31 -13.49
N LYS A 106 56.63 20.41 -12.82
CA LYS A 106 57.81 19.75 -13.41
C LYS A 106 57.45 18.83 -14.56
N LEU A 107 56.30 18.17 -14.48
CA LEU A 107 55.80 17.25 -15.51
C LEU A 107 55.18 18.01 -16.70
N THR A 108 54.57 19.18 -16.45
CA THR A 108 53.93 20.02 -17.48
C THR A 108 54.84 21.07 -18.12
N LYS A 109 56.16 20.96 -17.98
CA LYS A 109 57.13 21.91 -18.55
C LYS A 109 56.93 22.21 -20.04
N SER A 110 56.36 21.27 -20.79
CA SER A 110 56.12 21.37 -22.22
C SER A 110 54.90 22.23 -22.61
N ASN A 111 54.03 22.63 -21.67
CA ASN A 111 52.83 23.45 -21.92
C ASN A 111 52.73 24.63 -20.94
N PRO A 112 53.06 25.86 -21.37
CA PRO A 112 53.07 27.04 -20.50
C PRO A 112 51.68 27.42 -19.97
N GLU A 113 50.62 27.25 -20.77
CA GLU A 113 49.24 27.59 -20.39
C GLU A 113 48.73 26.75 -19.20
N ILE A 114 49.03 25.45 -19.17
CA ILE A 114 48.66 24.57 -18.06
C ILE A 114 49.49 24.88 -16.81
N LYS A 115 50.75 25.29 -17.00
CA LYS A 115 51.64 25.67 -15.89
C LYS A 115 51.15 26.93 -15.19
N ASP A 116 50.65 27.91 -15.93
CA ASP A 116 50.08 29.15 -15.37
C ASP A 116 48.78 28.83 -14.61
N GLN A 117 47.90 28.00 -15.17
CA GLN A 117 46.70 27.51 -14.49
C GLN A 117 47.02 26.79 -13.16
N ILE A 118 48.07 25.95 -13.13
CA ILE A 118 48.52 25.28 -11.90
C ILE A 118 49.05 26.31 -10.89
N THR A 119 49.79 27.32 -11.35
CA THR A 119 50.34 28.38 -10.48
C THR A 119 49.21 29.20 -9.85
N ASP A 120 48.19 29.54 -10.63
CA ASP A 120 47.00 30.23 -10.14
C ASP A 120 46.20 29.36 -9.17
N ALA A 121 46.06 28.06 -9.43
CA ALA A 121 45.38 27.12 -8.53
C ALA A 121 46.12 26.94 -7.19
N ILE A 122 47.46 26.90 -7.18
CA ILE A 122 48.26 26.88 -5.95
C ILE A 122 48.09 28.19 -5.16
N LYS A 123 48.12 29.33 -5.86
CA LYS A 123 48.04 30.66 -5.26
C LYS A 123 46.67 30.95 -4.65
N ASN A 124 45.60 30.63 -5.38
CA ASN A 124 44.22 30.89 -4.96
C ASN A 124 43.63 29.74 -4.14
N ARG A 125 44.31 28.59 -4.09
CA ARG A 125 43.87 27.37 -3.37
C ARG A 125 42.44 26.95 -3.73
N SER A 126 42.05 27.21 -4.99
CA SER A 126 40.68 27.03 -5.47
C SER A 126 40.48 25.62 -6.04
N PHE A 127 39.45 24.92 -5.53
CA PHE A 127 39.03 23.62 -6.05
C PHE A 127 38.51 23.73 -7.49
N ASP A 128 37.79 24.80 -7.83
CA ASP A 128 37.24 25.01 -9.17
C ASP A 128 38.36 25.15 -10.22
N GLN A 129 39.43 25.86 -9.88
CA GLN A 129 40.63 25.97 -10.73
C GLN A 129 41.34 24.61 -10.86
N ALA A 130 41.38 23.82 -9.78
CA ALA A 130 41.91 22.46 -9.81
C ALA A 130 41.09 21.51 -10.72
N GLN A 131 39.78 21.70 -10.83
CA GLN A 131 38.91 20.97 -11.77
C GLN A 131 39.10 21.41 -13.22
N GLN A 132 39.26 22.72 -13.47
CA GLN A 132 39.53 23.26 -14.81
C GLN A 132 40.83 22.69 -15.41
N ILE A 133 41.87 22.52 -14.59
CA ILE A 133 43.13 21.89 -15.00
C ILE A 133 42.89 20.49 -15.56
N ARG A 134 41.98 19.69 -14.98
CA ARG A 134 41.62 18.35 -15.50
C ARG A 134 41.08 18.40 -16.93
N HIS A 135 40.24 19.38 -17.23
CA HIS A 135 39.71 19.58 -18.59
C HIS A 135 40.81 20.00 -19.57
N SER A 136 41.78 20.81 -19.13
CA SER A 136 42.95 21.18 -19.94
C SER A 136 43.85 19.97 -20.24
N PHE A 137 44.05 19.06 -19.27
CA PHE A 137 44.81 17.82 -19.48
C PHE A 137 44.09 16.84 -20.42
N ALA A 138 42.75 16.77 -20.38
CA ALA A 138 41.96 15.90 -21.27
C ALA A 138 42.06 16.28 -22.76
N LYS A 139 42.44 17.53 -23.07
CA LYS A 139 42.63 18.04 -24.45
C LYS A 139 44.00 17.68 -25.05
N LEU A 140 44.92 17.10 -24.27
CA LEU A 140 46.25 16.74 -24.73
C LEU A 140 46.25 15.39 -25.47
N LYS A 141 46.91 15.31 -26.64
CA LYS A 141 47.00 14.10 -27.48
C LYS A 141 47.75 12.92 -26.82
N THR A 142 48.59 13.17 -25.82
CA THR A 142 49.35 12.15 -25.09
C THR A 142 49.40 12.51 -23.61
N VAL A 143 48.53 11.88 -22.81
CA VAL A 143 48.53 11.98 -21.34
C VAL A 143 49.17 10.72 -20.78
N SER A 144 50.30 10.83 -20.09
CA SER A 144 50.90 9.67 -19.42
C SER A 144 50.21 9.39 -18.08
N ALA A 145 50.22 8.13 -17.64
CA ALA A 145 49.64 7.72 -16.35
C ALA A 145 50.22 8.48 -15.14
N ALA A 146 51.46 8.96 -15.24
CA ALA A 146 52.10 9.78 -14.22
C ALA A 146 51.44 11.17 -14.07
N HIS A 147 51.01 11.79 -15.18
CA HIS A 147 50.31 13.09 -15.15
C HIS A 147 48.95 12.98 -14.46
N LEU A 148 48.18 11.93 -14.78
CA LEU A 148 46.87 11.68 -14.17
C LEU A 148 46.98 11.42 -12.67
N ARG A 149 47.99 10.64 -12.25
CA ARG A 149 48.23 10.33 -10.84
C ARG A 149 48.63 11.58 -10.04
N SER A 150 49.54 12.41 -10.56
CA SER A 150 49.95 13.65 -9.89
C SER A 150 48.81 14.68 -9.84
N LEU A 151 47.99 14.77 -10.89
CA LEU A 151 46.80 15.62 -10.89
C LEU A 151 45.78 15.16 -9.84
N GLN A 152 45.52 13.86 -9.74
CA GLN A 152 44.59 13.31 -8.76
C GLN A 152 45.05 13.56 -7.32
N LEU A 153 46.35 13.42 -7.04
CA LEU A 153 46.94 13.73 -5.73
C LEU A 153 46.78 15.22 -5.40
N PHE A 154 47.12 16.10 -6.34
CA PHE A 154 46.98 17.55 -6.18
C PHE A 154 45.53 17.98 -5.94
N GLN A 155 44.58 17.44 -6.71
CA GLN A 155 43.15 17.70 -6.52
C GLN A 155 42.67 17.24 -5.14
N LYS A 156 43.07 16.04 -4.71
CA LYS A 156 42.72 15.50 -3.39
C LYS A 156 43.31 16.35 -2.26
N SER A 157 44.55 16.83 -2.41
CA SER A 157 45.19 17.70 -1.41
C SER A 157 44.46 19.06 -1.28
N ILE A 158 43.96 19.64 -2.38
CA ILE A 158 43.13 20.87 -2.34
C ILE A 158 41.75 20.61 -1.74
N GLU A 159 41.11 19.48 -2.08
CA GLU A 159 39.83 19.07 -1.52
C GLU A 159 39.92 18.89 0.00
N ASP A 160 40.93 18.14 0.46
CA ASP A 160 41.19 17.91 1.88
C ASP A 160 41.47 19.24 2.63
N TYR A 161 42.24 20.15 2.02
CA TYR A 161 42.51 21.47 2.60
C TYR A 161 41.22 22.30 2.76
N ASN A 162 40.39 22.37 1.72
CA ASN A 162 39.14 23.12 1.78
C ASN A 162 38.17 22.52 2.81
N ARG A 163 38.13 21.19 2.94
CA ARG A 163 37.32 20.52 3.96
C ARG A 163 37.81 20.85 5.37
N ILE A 164 39.12 20.85 5.61
CA ILE A 164 39.71 21.19 6.90
C ILE A 164 39.50 22.67 7.24
N ASP A 165 39.74 23.58 6.29
CA ASP A 165 39.55 25.02 6.47
C ASP A 165 38.08 25.39 6.76
N ASN A 166 37.14 24.82 6.00
CA ASN A 166 35.71 25.00 6.26
C ASN A 166 35.29 24.36 7.59
N GLY A 167 35.84 23.20 7.93
CA GLY A 167 35.62 22.52 9.21
C GLY A 167 36.07 23.35 10.40
N MET A 168 37.24 23.98 10.34
CA MET A 168 37.74 24.87 11.40
C MET A 168 36.95 26.18 11.52
N LYS A 169 36.33 26.66 10.42
CA LYS A 169 35.41 27.81 10.47
C LYS A 169 34.08 27.43 11.09
N LYS A 170 33.57 26.22 10.79
CA LYS A 170 32.28 25.71 11.29
C LYS A 170 32.35 25.29 12.76
N PHE A 171 33.47 24.71 13.20
CA PHE A 171 33.65 24.16 14.54
C PHE A 171 34.82 24.81 15.28
N GLN A 172 34.61 25.23 16.54
CA GLN A 172 35.66 25.86 17.35
C GLN A 172 36.50 24.82 18.10
N PHE A 173 37.62 24.43 17.51
CA PHE A 173 38.59 23.53 18.14
C PHE A 173 39.40 24.26 19.22
N THR A 174 39.35 23.77 20.46
CA THR A 174 40.04 24.38 21.61
C THR A 174 41.11 23.49 22.23
N GLY A 175 41.23 22.23 21.78
CA GLY A 175 42.03 21.18 22.41
C GLY A 175 43.54 21.34 22.36
N LYS A 176 44.31 20.28 22.56
CA LYS A 176 45.79 20.36 22.58
C LYS A 176 46.47 19.37 21.65
N ASP A 177 45.78 18.31 21.26
CA ASP A 177 46.35 17.23 20.48
C ASP A 177 46.27 17.57 18.98
N ASP A 178 47.41 17.90 18.40
CA ASP A 178 47.54 18.11 16.97
C ASP A 178 47.52 16.78 16.21
N VAL A 179 46.63 16.67 15.23
CA VAL A 179 46.43 15.46 14.42
C VAL A 179 47.01 15.58 13.01
N ASP A 180 47.25 14.44 12.37
CA ASP A 180 47.65 14.36 10.97
C ASP A 180 46.44 14.57 10.02
N ARG A 181 46.74 14.78 8.74
CA ARG A 181 45.72 15.00 7.69
C ARG A 181 44.65 13.89 7.61
N PRO A 182 45.00 12.59 7.56
CA PRO A 182 43.98 11.53 7.50
C PRO A 182 43.07 11.48 8.73
N THR A 183 43.63 11.67 9.93
CA THR A 183 42.86 11.66 11.17
C THR A 183 41.97 12.90 11.26
N ALA A 184 42.46 14.07 10.83
CA ALA A 184 41.67 15.30 10.74
C ALA A 184 40.41 15.12 9.90
N ILE A 185 40.53 14.51 8.71
CA ILE A 185 39.39 14.26 7.82
C ILE A 185 38.38 13.29 8.46
N LYS A 186 38.87 12.26 9.15
CA LYS A 186 38.01 11.30 9.85
C LYS A 186 37.24 11.98 10.98
N ILE A 187 37.91 12.82 11.78
CA ILE A 187 37.29 13.59 12.87
C ILE A 187 36.22 14.54 12.31
N LEU A 188 36.53 15.28 11.25
CA LEU A 188 35.57 16.19 10.62
C LEU A 188 34.35 15.45 10.07
N LYS A 189 34.55 14.28 9.45
CA LYS A 189 33.45 13.44 8.99
C LYS A 189 32.55 13.01 10.16
N THR A 190 33.13 12.57 11.28
CA THR A 190 32.34 12.21 12.46
C THR A 190 31.61 13.41 13.07
N LEU A 191 32.23 14.59 13.10
CA LEU A 191 31.57 15.82 13.59
C LEU A 191 30.43 16.28 12.68
N GLU A 192 30.58 16.17 11.36
CA GLU A 192 29.52 16.44 10.38
C GLU A 192 28.34 15.48 10.59
N GLU A 193 28.62 14.17 10.72
CA GLU A 193 27.60 13.16 10.99
C GLU A 193 26.86 13.42 12.31
N LEU A 194 27.56 13.79 13.39
CA LEU A 194 26.95 14.13 14.68
C LEU A 194 26.10 15.40 14.63
N GLU A 195 26.54 16.42 13.89
CA GLU A 195 25.78 17.67 13.74
C GLU A 195 24.51 17.48 12.91
N ASP A 196 24.58 16.72 11.82
CA ASP A 196 23.41 16.36 11.02
C ASP A 196 22.41 15.55 11.86
N LEU A 197 22.92 14.61 12.67
CA LEU A 197 22.13 13.82 13.61
C LEU A 197 21.41 14.70 14.64
N ARG A 198 22.15 15.63 15.25
CA ARG A 198 21.64 16.59 16.24
C ARG A 198 20.57 17.49 15.64
N GLN A 199 20.80 18.01 14.43
CA GLN A 199 19.84 18.86 13.73
C GLN A 199 18.57 18.09 13.39
N ASN A 200 18.70 16.86 12.87
CA ASN A 200 17.56 16.01 12.55
C ASN A 200 16.74 15.66 13.81
N LEU A 201 17.39 15.31 14.94
CA LEU A 201 16.70 15.06 16.21
C LEU A 201 16.01 16.31 16.76
N SER A 202 16.65 17.48 16.65
CA SER A 202 16.07 18.75 17.07
C SER A 202 14.84 19.13 16.24
N THR A 203 14.91 18.97 14.91
CA THR A 203 13.78 19.21 14.01
C THR A 203 12.66 18.21 14.28
N ALA A 204 13.00 16.94 14.49
CA ALA A 204 12.04 15.89 14.81
C ALA A 204 11.30 16.17 16.13
N ARG A 205 12.00 16.68 17.14
CA ARG A 205 11.38 17.11 18.40
C ARG A 205 10.42 18.28 18.20
N GLN A 206 10.80 19.28 17.40
CA GLN A 206 9.97 20.47 17.17
C GLN A 206 8.67 20.18 16.39
N HIS A 207 8.73 19.25 15.44
CA HIS A 207 7.58 18.90 14.59
C HIS A 207 6.83 17.65 15.09
N GLY A 208 7.41 16.93 16.06
CA GLY A 208 6.88 15.65 16.53
C GLY A 208 6.90 14.56 15.47
N ASP A 209 7.92 14.61 14.63
CA ASP A 209 8.11 13.78 13.44
C ASP A 209 9.51 13.16 13.49
N LEU A 210 9.62 11.95 14.05
CA LEU A 210 10.84 11.13 14.04
C LEU A 210 10.89 10.19 12.82
N PHE A 211 10.05 10.41 11.79
CA PHE A 211 9.81 9.46 10.69
C PHE A 211 11.02 9.27 9.75
N GLY A 212 11.95 10.22 9.74
CA GLY A 212 13.14 10.18 8.86
C GLY A 212 14.39 9.54 9.46
N PHE A 213 14.33 8.94 10.66
CA PHE A 213 15.56 8.63 11.40
C PHE A 213 16.12 7.23 11.11
N ASN A 214 17.38 7.17 10.67
CA ASN A 214 18.08 5.90 10.43
C ASN A 214 18.63 5.32 11.75
N LEU A 215 17.98 4.26 12.23
CA LEU A 215 18.28 3.60 13.50
C LEU A 215 19.69 2.98 13.55
N ASP A 216 20.21 2.53 12.41
CA ASP A 216 21.54 1.92 12.33
C ASP A 216 22.65 2.95 12.55
N GLN A 217 22.42 4.21 12.15
CA GLN A 217 23.35 5.32 12.38
C GLN A 217 23.40 5.73 13.85
N LEU A 218 22.23 5.71 14.51
CA LEU A 218 22.09 6.02 15.93
C LEU A 218 22.76 4.93 16.80
N ALA A 219 22.59 3.65 16.42
CA ALA A 219 23.21 2.49 17.07
C ALA A 219 24.75 2.48 16.99
N GLY A 220 25.32 2.89 15.85
CA GLY A 220 26.78 2.93 15.67
C GLY A 220 27.49 4.02 16.46
N LEU A 221 26.79 5.10 16.82
CA LEU A 221 27.37 6.29 17.42
C LEU A 221 27.19 6.36 18.95
N LEU A 222 26.06 5.90 19.49
CA LEU A 222 25.69 6.03 20.90
C LEU A 222 26.07 4.82 21.79
N GLY A 223 26.57 3.74 21.19
CA GLY A 223 26.98 2.54 21.93
C GLY A 223 25.80 1.63 22.33
N PRO A 224 26.08 0.41 22.81
CA PRO A 224 25.08 -0.63 22.98
C PRO A 224 24.03 -0.32 24.07
N GLU A 225 24.42 0.34 25.17
CA GLU A 225 23.51 0.59 26.30
C GLU A 225 22.42 1.63 25.99
N ALA A 226 22.80 2.72 25.32
CA ALA A 226 21.86 3.74 24.84
C ALA A 226 20.88 3.18 23.80
N TYR A 227 21.37 2.27 22.94
CA TYR A 227 20.56 1.58 21.95
C TYR A 227 19.52 0.66 22.61
N ASP A 228 19.93 -0.15 23.58
CA ASP A 228 19.02 -1.07 24.29
C ASP A 228 17.91 -0.30 25.03
N GLN A 229 18.26 0.83 25.66
CA GLN A 229 17.27 1.72 26.30
C GLN A 229 16.27 2.31 25.29
N PHE A 230 16.74 2.72 24.11
CA PHE A 230 15.87 3.22 23.05
C PHE A 230 14.88 2.15 22.55
N ILE A 231 15.36 0.92 22.35
CA ILE A 231 14.52 -0.21 21.92
C ILE A 231 13.50 -0.58 23.01
N GLU A 232 13.90 -0.58 24.27
CA GLU A 232 12.98 -0.88 25.38
C GLU A 232 11.86 0.16 25.50
N GLN A 233 12.21 1.46 25.44
CA GLN A 233 11.22 2.54 25.49
C GLN A 233 10.27 2.48 24.28
N ARG A 234 10.80 2.16 23.09
CA ARG A 234 10.00 1.92 21.89
C ARG A 234 8.99 0.79 22.09
N LYS A 235 9.40 -0.32 22.70
CA LYS A 235 8.52 -1.47 22.98
C LYS A 235 7.38 -1.09 23.94
N ARG A 236 7.68 -0.31 24.98
CA ARG A 236 6.66 0.19 25.93
C ARG A 236 5.60 1.05 25.25
N ILE A 237 5.98 1.87 24.28
CA ILE A 237 5.03 2.68 23.49
C ILE A 237 4.13 1.78 22.66
N LEU A 238 4.68 0.73 22.03
CA LEU A 238 3.91 -0.25 21.26
C LEU A 238 2.87 -0.92 22.16
N ASP A 239 3.27 -1.35 23.35
CA ASP A 239 2.36 -1.97 24.31
C ASP A 239 1.25 -0.99 24.74
N LYS A 240 1.60 0.27 25.04
CA LYS A 240 0.63 1.30 25.40
C LYS A 240 -0.32 1.64 24.24
N MET A 241 0.18 1.73 23.01
CA MET A 241 -0.63 1.97 21.82
C MET A 241 -1.61 0.81 21.57
N THR A 242 -1.13 -0.42 21.70
CA THR A 242 -1.96 -1.62 21.57
C THR A 242 -3.06 -1.62 22.63
N GLN A 243 -2.72 -1.30 23.89
CA GLN A 243 -3.69 -1.15 24.97
C GLN A 243 -4.73 -0.05 24.70
N LEU A 244 -4.33 1.10 24.16
CA LEU A 244 -5.28 2.17 23.80
C LEU A 244 -6.23 1.73 22.69
N LEU A 245 -5.72 1.04 21.67
CA LEU A 245 -6.52 0.50 20.57
C LEU A 245 -7.46 -0.62 21.05
N GLU A 246 -7.04 -1.43 22.02
CA GLU A 246 -7.89 -2.41 22.70
C GLU A 246 -8.98 -1.73 23.54
N GLN A 247 -8.64 -0.72 24.35
CA GLN A 247 -9.60 0.04 25.17
C GLN A 247 -10.66 0.76 24.33
N GLN A 248 -10.28 1.27 23.17
CA GLN A 248 -11.19 1.90 22.21
C GLN A 248 -11.94 0.88 21.34
N GLY A 249 -11.72 -0.41 21.58
CA GLY A 249 -12.37 -1.51 20.86
C GLY A 249 -12.04 -1.53 19.38
N GLN A 250 -10.85 -1.09 18.97
CA GLN A 250 -10.34 -1.15 17.59
C GLN A 250 -9.58 -2.46 17.31
N ILE A 251 -8.93 -3.03 18.33
CA ILE A 251 -8.19 -4.29 18.27
C ILE A 251 -8.76 -5.27 19.30
N ILE A 252 -8.76 -6.55 18.95
CA ILE A 252 -9.13 -7.67 19.81
C ILE A 252 -8.02 -8.72 19.76
N ARG A 253 -7.85 -9.48 20.84
CA ARG A 253 -6.99 -10.67 20.86
C ARG A 253 -7.83 -11.90 20.56
N ASP A 254 -7.36 -12.73 19.65
CA ASP A 254 -7.97 -14.03 19.37
C ASP A 254 -7.67 -15.05 20.49
N GLU A 255 -8.31 -16.22 20.45
CA GLU A 255 -8.08 -17.33 21.39
C GLU A 255 -6.61 -17.80 21.43
N SER A 256 -5.87 -17.56 20.34
CA SER A 256 -4.43 -17.82 20.21
C SER A 256 -3.53 -16.71 20.78
N GLY A 257 -4.10 -15.59 21.22
CA GLY A 257 -3.38 -14.41 21.71
C GLY A 257 -2.92 -13.43 20.62
N GLU A 258 -3.19 -13.74 19.34
CA GLU A 258 -2.84 -12.92 18.18
C GLU A 258 -3.73 -11.66 18.10
N LEU A 259 -3.14 -10.52 17.73
CA LEU A 259 -3.86 -9.26 17.57
C LEU A 259 -4.63 -9.24 16.24
N LYS A 260 -5.94 -8.99 16.31
CA LYS A 260 -6.83 -8.84 15.15
C LYS A 260 -7.63 -7.55 15.22
N LEU A 261 -8.01 -7.01 14.06
CA LEU A 261 -8.90 -5.86 14.02
C LEU A 261 -10.29 -6.24 14.53
N SER A 262 -10.89 -5.35 15.32
CA SER A 262 -12.25 -5.54 15.79
C SER A 262 -13.27 -5.32 14.67
N PRO A 263 -14.49 -5.90 14.76
CA PRO A 263 -15.56 -5.62 13.81
C PRO A 263 -15.92 -4.13 13.69
N ASN A 264 -15.69 -3.33 14.75
CA ASN A 264 -15.90 -1.88 14.71
C ASN A 264 -14.84 -1.19 13.84
N ALA A 265 -13.57 -1.56 14.01
CA ALA A 265 -12.47 -1.05 13.20
C ALA A 265 -12.67 -1.38 11.71
N ILE A 266 -13.03 -2.62 11.40
CA ILE A 266 -13.27 -3.05 10.02
C ILE A 266 -14.42 -2.27 9.37
N ARG A 267 -15.53 -2.10 10.10
CA ARG A 267 -16.66 -1.27 9.61
C ARG A 267 -16.25 0.16 9.33
N ARG A 268 -15.41 0.72 10.19
CA ARG A 268 -14.89 2.07 10.05
C ARG A 268 -13.99 2.22 8.83
N ILE A 269 -13.08 1.27 8.63
CA ILE A 269 -12.21 1.19 7.46
C ILE A 269 -13.05 1.08 6.18
N GLY A 270 -14.05 0.18 6.16
CA GLY A 270 -14.95 0.00 5.02
C GLY A 270 -15.75 1.25 4.69
N ARG A 271 -16.29 1.95 5.70
CA ARG A 271 -17.04 3.21 5.50
C ARG A 271 -16.17 4.31 4.90
N ARG A 272 -14.93 4.43 5.39
CA ARG A 272 -13.97 5.40 4.86
C ARG A 272 -13.57 5.07 3.42
N ALA A 273 -13.29 3.80 3.13
CA ALA A 273 -13.02 3.36 1.77
C ALA A 273 -14.20 3.69 0.84
N LEU A 274 -15.44 3.44 1.30
CA LEU A 274 -16.65 3.80 0.57
C LEU A 274 -16.76 5.32 0.31
N GLU A 275 -16.54 6.15 1.34
CA GLU A 275 -16.53 7.61 1.23
C GLU A 275 -15.46 8.12 0.24
N GLU A 276 -14.24 7.57 0.28
CA GLU A 276 -13.16 7.90 -0.66
C GLU A 276 -13.53 7.56 -2.11
N ILE A 277 -14.10 6.36 -2.34
CA ILE A 277 -14.53 5.92 -3.67
C ILE A 277 -15.64 6.84 -4.22
N PHE A 278 -16.62 7.23 -3.39
CA PHE A 278 -17.70 8.14 -3.79
C PHE A 278 -17.22 9.57 -4.05
N ASN A 279 -16.26 10.06 -3.26
CA ASN A 279 -15.71 11.40 -3.48
C ASN A 279 -14.93 11.47 -4.80
N ASN A 280 -14.16 10.43 -5.13
CA ASN A 280 -13.47 10.32 -6.41
C ASN A 280 -14.45 10.18 -7.60
N LEU A 281 -15.59 9.51 -7.40
CA LEU A 281 -16.66 9.45 -8.42
C LEU A 281 -17.23 10.83 -8.77
N LYS A 282 -17.32 11.75 -7.81
CA LYS A 282 -17.82 13.11 -8.07
C LYS A 282 -16.80 13.99 -8.79
N SER A 283 -15.50 13.71 -8.66
CA SER A 283 -14.43 14.50 -9.30
C SER A 283 -14.06 14.00 -10.70
N ASP A 284 -14.26 12.71 -11.01
CA ASP A 284 -13.93 12.10 -12.32
C ASP A 284 -14.98 12.37 -13.44
N ASP A 285 -15.95 13.29 -13.25
CA ASP A 285 -17.02 13.65 -14.22
C ASP A 285 -16.53 14.41 -15.49
N SER A 286 -15.30 14.14 -15.92
CA SER A 286 -14.67 14.76 -17.11
C SER A 286 -14.42 13.81 -18.29
N GLY A 287 -14.97 12.59 -18.30
CA GLY A 287 -14.89 11.75 -19.51
C GLY A 287 -15.31 10.31 -19.37
N GLY A 288 -16.62 10.05 -19.36
CA GLY A 288 -17.17 8.70 -19.47
C GLY A 288 -18.68 8.71 -19.28
N THR A 289 -19.43 8.89 -20.37
CA THR A 289 -20.90 8.95 -20.37
C THR A 289 -21.53 7.64 -19.88
N LEU A 290 -21.82 7.52 -18.57
CA LEU A 290 -22.77 6.53 -18.03
C LEU A 290 -23.46 6.97 -16.72
N ILE A 291 -23.49 8.27 -16.41
CA ILE A 291 -24.48 8.82 -15.48
C ILE A 291 -25.24 9.87 -16.28
N SER A 292 -26.48 9.56 -16.65
CA SER A 292 -27.40 10.58 -17.11
C SER A 292 -27.43 11.68 -16.06
N LYS A 293 -27.10 12.91 -16.47
CA LYS A 293 -27.41 14.14 -15.73
C LYS A 293 -28.93 14.21 -15.57
N GLU A 294 -29.42 13.59 -14.51
CA GLU A 294 -30.61 14.06 -13.83
C GLU A 294 -30.11 14.69 -12.54
N GLU A 295 -30.07 16.02 -12.56
CA GLU A 295 -30.03 16.81 -11.34
C GLU A 295 -31.20 16.37 -10.46
N SER A 296 -30.91 15.73 -9.33
CA SER A 296 -31.86 15.70 -8.20
C SER A 296 -31.16 16.30 -6.99
N ASP A 297 -31.31 17.61 -6.89
CA ASP A 297 -31.20 18.34 -5.64
C ASP A 297 -32.22 17.73 -4.67
N GLY A 298 -31.75 17.23 -3.53
CA GLY A 298 -32.59 16.61 -2.51
C GLY A 298 -32.88 15.12 -2.76
N GLU A 299 -32.29 14.29 -1.92
CA GLU A 299 -32.71 12.92 -1.65
C GLU A 299 -34.11 12.94 -1.01
N GLN A 300 -35.13 13.18 -1.83
CA GLN A 300 -36.52 12.81 -1.58
C GLN A 300 -36.94 11.99 -2.78
N THR A 301 -36.58 10.71 -2.79
CA THR A 301 -37.21 9.74 -3.68
C THR A 301 -38.70 9.72 -3.39
N LEU A 302 -39.47 10.49 -4.16
CA LEU A 302 -40.92 10.42 -4.16
C LEU A 302 -41.31 8.97 -4.51
N SER A 303 -41.90 8.28 -3.55
CA SER A 303 -42.49 6.96 -3.73
C SER A 303 -43.64 7.11 -4.72
N VAL A 304 -43.50 6.52 -5.91
CA VAL A 304 -44.58 6.49 -6.91
C VAL A 304 -45.75 5.69 -6.32
N SER A 305 -46.86 6.37 -6.07
CA SER A 305 -48.11 5.78 -5.61
C SER A 305 -48.90 5.20 -6.78
N ARG A 306 -49.73 4.19 -6.51
CA ARG A 306 -50.69 3.63 -7.48
C ARG A 306 -52.07 3.46 -6.83
N PRO A 307 -53.16 3.36 -7.61
CA PRO A 307 -54.49 3.07 -7.07
C PRO A 307 -54.50 1.78 -6.23
N PHE A 308 -55.21 1.82 -5.10
CA PHE A 308 -55.39 0.69 -4.18
C PHE A 308 -56.18 -0.45 -4.83
N GLU A 309 -55.67 -1.67 -4.74
CA GLU A 309 -56.35 -2.90 -5.15
C GLU A 309 -56.68 -3.77 -3.93
N LEU A 310 -57.78 -4.52 -4.02
CA LEU A 310 -58.28 -5.32 -2.90
C LEU A 310 -57.30 -6.47 -2.61
N GLY A 311 -56.53 -6.34 -1.52
CA GLY A 311 -55.44 -7.26 -1.16
C GLY A 311 -54.12 -6.55 -0.82
N ASP A 312 -54.02 -5.26 -1.12
CA ASP A 312 -52.85 -4.44 -0.77
C ASP A 312 -52.71 -4.23 0.74
N ASN A 313 -51.46 -4.14 1.21
CA ASN A 313 -51.17 -3.90 2.61
C ASN A 313 -51.53 -2.45 2.98
N VAL A 314 -52.50 -2.30 3.87
CA VAL A 314 -53.03 -1.02 4.35
C VAL A 314 -51.95 -0.15 5.04
N THR A 315 -50.85 -0.75 5.51
CA THR A 315 -49.73 0.01 6.10
C THR A 315 -48.98 0.89 5.10
N ASN A 316 -49.05 0.56 3.80
CA ASN A 316 -48.33 1.28 2.74
C ASN A 316 -49.20 2.33 2.04
N LEU A 317 -50.33 2.71 2.66
CA LEU A 317 -51.26 3.68 2.11
C LEU A 317 -50.62 5.08 2.02
N ASP A 318 -50.67 5.69 0.84
CA ASP A 318 -50.35 7.10 0.65
C ASP A 318 -51.53 7.93 1.13
N SER A 319 -51.53 8.27 2.42
CA SER A 319 -52.59 9.04 3.03
C SER A 319 -52.74 10.43 2.43
N VAL A 320 -51.65 11.03 1.95
CA VAL A 320 -51.64 12.41 1.43
C VAL A 320 -52.32 12.45 0.06
N ASN A 321 -51.87 11.64 -0.91
CA ASN A 321 -52.50 11.58 -2.22
C ASN A 321 -53.93 11.03 -2.15
N SER A 322 -54.20 10.10 -1.24
CA SER A 322 -55.57 9.61 -1.02
C SER A 322 -56.53 10.73 -0.58
N ILE A 323 -56.09 11.62 0.31
CA ILE A 323 -56.87 12.76 0.77
C ILE A 323 -57.00 13.82 -0.34
N ILE A 324 -55.94 14.06 -1.12
CA ILE A 324 -55.96 14.99 -2.26
C ILE A 324 -56.97 14.52 -3.31
N ASN A 325 -56.96 13.23 -3.68
CA ASN A 325 -57.91 12.65 -4.61
C ASN A 325 -59.37 12.80 -4.13
N ALA A 326 -59.61 12.58 -2.83
CA ALA A 326 -60.92 12.77 -2.21
C ALA A 326 -61.38 14.24 -2.25
N LEU A 327 -60.48 15.18 -1.95
CA LEU A 327 -60.73 16.62 -1.99
C LEU A 327 -61.04 17.08 -3.42
N VAL A 328 -60.28 16.63 -4.41
CA VAL A 328 -60.51 16.97 -5.82
C VAL A 328 -61.86 16.43 -6.29
N ARG A 329 -62.26 15.23 -5.85
CA ARG A 329 -63.51 14.59 -6.27
C ARG A 329 -64.75 15.12 -5.54
N THR A 330 -64.65 15.41 -4.24
CA THR A 330 -65.83 15.69 -3.37
C THR A 330 -65.80 17.03 -2.66
N GLY A 331 -64.66 17.74 -2.69
CA GLY A 331 -64.43 18.92 -1.86
C GLY A 331 -64.29 18.63 -0.36
N GLN A 332 -64.28 17.36 0.06
CA GLN A 332 -64.12 16.96 1.46
C GLN A 332 -62.92 16.02 1.64
N PRO A 333 -62.16 16.13 2.75
CA PRO A 333 -61.01 15.27 3.02
C PRO A 333 -61.43 13.91 3.61
N LYS A 334 -62.37 13.23 2.96
CA LYS A 334 -62.86 11.90 3.35
C LYS A 334 -62.69 10.92 2.18
N PRO A 335 -61.53 10.27 2.05
CA PRO A 335 -61.28 9.32 0.98
C PRO A 335 -62.18 8.09 1.10
N ASN A 336 -62.73 7.66 -0.04
CA ASN A 336 -63.33 6.34 -0.17
C ASN A 336 -62.34 5.38 -0.85
N LEU A 337 -62.72 4.10 -1.00
CA LEU A 337 -61.85 3.05 -1.56
C LEU A 337 -61.26 3.38 -2.95
N ARG A 338 -61.91 4.25 -3.73
CA ARG A 338 -61.46 4.65 -5.07
C ARG A 338 -60.46 5.81 -5.07
N ASP A 339 -60.43 6.56 -3.97
CA ASP A 339 -59.47 7.65 -3.78
C ASP A 339 -58.17 7.14 -3.18
N LEU A 340 -58.18 5.93 -2.60
CA LEU A 340 -57.03 5.34 -1.94
C LEU A 340 -55.91 5.03 -2.92
N GLU A 341 -54.73 5.53 -2.61
CA GLU A 341 -53.48 5.18 -3.26
C GLU A 341 -52.54 4.49 -2.28
N VAL A 342 -51.75 3.56 -2.78
CA VAL A 342 -50.76 2.81 -2.03
C VAL A 342 -49.41 3.12 -2.65
N TYR A 343 -48.42 3.41 -1.83
CA TYR A 343 -47.05 3.45 -2.30
C TYR A 343 -46.68 2.09 -2.88
N ARG A 344 -46.10 2.06 -4.09
CA ARG A 344 -45.35 0.87 -4.47
C ARG A 344 -44.28 0.69 -3.41
N SER A 345 -44.39 -0.37 -2.61
CA SER A 345 -43.19 -0.90 -1.98
C SER A 345 -42.27 -1.23 -3.16
N ARG A 346 -41.25 -0.41 -3.40
CA ARG A 346 -40.05 -0.90 -4.08
C ARG A 346 -39.55 -2.00 -3.16
N GLY A 347 -40.06 -3.22 -3.34
CA GLY A 347 -39.55 -4.39 -2.68
C GLY A 347 -38.08 -4.39 -3.06
N GLN A 348 -37.20 -4.09 -2.10
CA GLN A 348 -35.78 -4.26 -2.35
C GLN A 348 -35.64 -5.72 -2.72
N ALA A 349 -35.34 -5.98 -3.99
CA ALA A 349 -35.22 -7.33 -4.49
C ALA A 349 -34.01 -7.93 -3.77
N LYS A 350 -34.27 -8.72 -2.71
CA LYS A 350 -33.24 -9.35 -1.89
C LYS A 350 -32.25 -10.02 -2.83
N THR A 351 -30.97 -9.76 -2.68
CA THR A 351 -29.93 -10.30 -3.56
C THR A 351 -28.92 -11.07 -2.73
N ALA A 352 -28.54 -12.25 -3.21
CA ALA A 352 -27.45 -13.02 -2.65
C ALA A 352 -26.24 -12.85 -3.55
N THR A 353 -25.21 -12.20 -3.02
CA THR A 353 -23.98 -11.85 -3.71
C THR A 353 -22.82 -12.62 -3.10
N VAL A 354 -22.07 -13.34 -3.94
CA VAL A 354 -20.77 -13.89 -3.54
C VAL A 354 -19.67 -13.10 -4.23
N VAL A 355 -18.74 -12.53 -3.48
CA VAL A 355 -17.49 -12.01 -4.06
C VAL A 355 -16.50 -13.15 -4.12
N LEU A 356 -16.06 -13.49 -5.33
CA LEU A 356 -15.07 -14.52 -5.60
C LEU A 356 -13.74 -13.84 -5.94
N ILE A 357 -12.81 -13.80 -5.00
CA ILE A 357 -11.51 -13.14 -5.14
C ILE A 357 -10.40 -14.15 -5.44
N ASP A 358 -9.64 -13.90 -6.51
CA ASP A 358 -8.45 -14.66 -6.86
C ASP A 358 -7.31 -14.36 -5.86
N MET A 359 -6.74 -15.42 -5.29
CA MET A 359 -5.63 -15.38 -4.34
C MET A 359 -4.34 -15.97 -4.91
N SER A 360 -4.28 -16.17 -6.23
CA SER A 360 -3.09 -16.66 -6.91
C SER A 360 -1.92 -15.66 -6.81
N GLY A 361 -0.70 -16.17 -7.01
CA GLY A 361 0.51 -15.38 -6.85
C GLY A 361 0.64 -14.21 -7.84
N SER A 362 -0.11 -14.18 -8.93
CA SER A 362 -0.14 -13.04 -9.87
C SER A 362 -0.80 -11.80 -9.27
N MET A 363 -1.76 -11.99 -8.37
CA MET A 363 -2.50 -10.91 -7.70
C MET A 363 -1.64 -10.07 -6.76
N LEU A 364 -0.46 -10.56 -6.35
CA LEU A 364 0.54 -9.79 -5.59
C LEU A 364 1.12 -8.60 -6.37
N ARG A 365 0.93 -8.54 -7.69
CA ARG A 365 1.52 -7.52 -8.54
C ARG A 365 0.58 -6.32 -8.70
N SER A 366 1.18 -5.14 -8.89
CA SER A 366 0.47 -3.93 -9.33
C SER A 366 -0.71 -3.52 -8.44
N ASP A 367 -0.61 -3.73 -7.13
CA ASP A 367 -1.63 -3.40 -6.12
C ASP A 367 -3.04 -3.98 -6.41
N ARG A 368 -3.13 -5.03 -7.25
CA ARG A 368 -4.40 -5.64 -7.67
C ARG A 368 -5.19 -6.17 -6.48
N PHE A 369 -4.51 -6.91 -5.61
CA PHE A 369 -5.12 -7.49 -4.43
C PHE A 369 -5.56 -6.42 -3.41
N ALA A 370 -4.77 -5.36 -3.25
CA ALA A 370 -5.12 -4.22 -2.40
C ALA A 370 -6.42 -3.54 -2.83
N SER A 371 -6.57 -3.26 -4.13
CA SER A 371 -7.81 -2.72 -4.70
C SER A 371 -9.00 -3.65 -4.51
N ALA A 372 -8.80 -4.95 -4.66
CA ALA A 372 -9.85 -5.95 -4.45
C ALA A 372 -10.31 -5.97 -2.98
N LYS A 373 -9.38 -5.90 -2.01
CA LYS A 373 -9.70 -5.77 -0.59
C LYS A 373 -10.53 -4.50 -0.30
N ARG A 374 -10.13 -3.35 -0.85
CA ARG A 374 -10.87 -2.07 -0.71
C ARG A 374 -12.28 -2.17 -1.23
N MET A 375 -12.46 -2.70 -2.43
CA MET A 375 -13.77 -2.95 -3.03
C MET A 375 -14.64 -3.85 -2.15
N ILE A 376 -14.10 -4.97 -1.64
CA ILE A 376 -14.86 -5.90 -0.79
C ILE A 376 -15.34 -5.22 0.49
N LEU A 377 -14.47 -4.48 1.17
CA LEU A 377 -14.82 -3.77 2.41
C LEU A 377 -15.83 -2.65 2.16
N ALA A 378 -15.69 -1.91 1.06
CA ALA A 378 -16.64 -0.88 0.66
C ALA A 378 -18.01 -1.48 0.33
N LEU A 379 -18.05 -2.63 -0.36
CA LEU A 379 -19.29 -3.33 -0.69
C LEU A 379 -19.96 -3.92 0.56
N ASP A 380 -19.20 -4.50 1.50
CA ASP A 380 -19.74 -4.97 2.78
C ASP A 380 -20.32 -3.82 3.60
N ALA A 381 -19.64 -2.66 3.63
CA ALA A 381 -20.13 -1.46 4.29
C ALA A 381 -21.44 -0.94 3.65
N LEU A 382 -21.49 -0.85 2.31
CA LEU A 382 -22.67 -0.41 1.55
C LEU A 382 -23.87 -1.33 1.80
N ILE A 383 -23.67 -2.65 1.73
CA ILE A 383 -24.75 -3.63 1.93
C ILE A 383 -25.29 -3.55 3.37
N ARG A 384 -24.41 -3.45 4.37
CA ARG A 384 -24.84 -3.33 5.78
C ARG A 384 -25.58 -2.02 6.08
N GLN A 385 -25.23 -0.95 5.38
CA GLN A 385 -25.82 0.37 5.62
C GLN A 385 -27.16 0.52 4.89
N ASP A 386 -27.17 0.29 3.58
CA ASP A 386 -28.28 0.67 2.68
C ASP A 386 -29.13 -0.52 2.22
N TYR A 387 -28.58 -1.75 2.25
CA TYR A 387 -29.22 -2.97 1.71
C TYR A 387 -29.22 -4.13 2.72
N LYS A 388 -29.74 -3.89 3.93
CA LYS A 388 -29.67 -4.83 5.08
C LYS A 388 -30.25 -6.22 4.83
N GLU A 389 -31.18 -6.36 3.88
CA GLU A 389 -31.80 -7.63 3.52
C GLU A 389 -30.94 -8.49 2.58
N ASP A 390 -29.89 -7.91 1.98
CA ASP A 390 -29.00 -8.61 1.07
C ASP A 390 -27.99 -9.49 1.81
N ASP A 391 -27.64 -10.60 1.17
CA ASP A 391 -26.62 -11.53 1.64
C ASP A 391 -25.32 -11.26 0.88
N LEU A 392 -24.23 -10.99 1.60
CA LEU A 392 -22.87 -10.96 1.06
C LEU A 392 -22.05 -12.13 1.63
N THR A 393 -21.36 -12.88 0.78
CA THR A 393 -20.40 -13.90 1.19
C THR A 393 -19.11 -13.74 0.42
N ILE A 394 -17.97 -13.88 1.08
CA ILE A 394 -16.66 -13.69 0.45
C ILE A 394 -15.99 -15.05 0.33
N VAL A 395 -15.53 -15.36 -0.88
CA VAL A 395 -14.84 -16.61 -1.20
C VAL A 395 -13.51 -16.24 -1.85
N GLY A 396 -12.40 -16.68 -1.25
CA GLY A 396 -11.10 -16.61 -1.88
C GLY A 396 -10.77 -17.94 -2.54
N PHE A 397 -10.16 -17.90 -3.71
CA PHE A 397 -9.75 -19.10 -4.43
C PHE A 397 -8.31 -18.99 -4.92
N GLY A 398 -7.58 -20.08 -4.71
CA GLY A 398 -6.33 -20.39 -5.38
C GLY A 398 -6.45 -21.78 -5.99
N THR A 399 -5.57 -22.70 -5.62
CA THR A 399 -5.71 -24.13 -5.96
C THR A 399 -6.97 -24.74 -5.32
N PHE A 400 -7.31 -24.28 -4.12
CA PHE A 400 -8.53 -24.60 -3.39
C PHE A 400 -9.36 -23.33 -3.15
N ALA A 401 -10.62 -23.47 -2.79
CA ALA A 401 -11.51 -22.36 -2.49
C ALA A 401 -11.98 -22.41 -1.03
N LYS A 402 -11.98 -21.26 -0.35
CA LYS A 402 -12.38 -21.11 1.05
C LYS A 402 -13.23 -19.86 1.26
N THR A 403 -14.18 -19.91 2.17
CA THR A 403 -14.95 -18.74 2.61
C THR A 403 -14.18 -17.93 3.63
N PHE A 404 -14.25 -16.61 3.54
CA PHE A 404 -13.64 -15.68 4.48
C PHE A 404 -14.71 -14.80 5.14
N SER A 405 -14.49 -14.47 6.40
CA SER A 405 -15.26 -13.44 7.09
C SER A 405 -14.77 -12.03 6.67
N PRO A 406 -15.64 -11.01 6.69
CA PRO A 406 -15.23 -9.62 6.44
C PRO A 406 -14.06 -9.16 7.32
N SER A 407 -13.90 -9.75 8.51
CA SER A 407 -12.82 -9.45 9.44
C SER A 407 -11.44 -9.96 9.02
N GLU A 408 -11.39 -11.00 8.20
CA GLU A 408 -10.13 -11.55 7.70
C GLU A 408 -9.63 -10.78 6.48
N ILE A 409 -10.47 -10.00 5.81
CA ILE A 409 -10.16 -9.35 4.53
C ILE A 409 -9.00 -8.36 4.62
N PRO A 410 -8.91 -7.44 5.61
CA PRO A 410 -7.81 -6.48 5.66
C PRO A 410 -6.44 -7.15 5.74
N THR A 411 -6.33 -8.24 6.51
CA THR A 411 -5.11 -9.02 6.73
C THR A 411 -4.92 -10.15 5.73
N LEU A 412 -5.86 -10.33 4.79
CA LEU A 412 -5.77 -11.38 3.79
C LEU A 412 -4.57 -11.09 2.89
N GLN A 413 -3.84 -12.15 2.54
CA GLN A 413 -2.70 -12.13 1.62
C GLN A 413 -2.93 -13.15 0.51
N PRO A 414 -2.47 -12.89 -0.73
CA PRO A 414 -2.38 -13.92 -1.76
C PRO A 414 -1.41 -15.02 -1.34
N TYR A 415 -1.57 -16.20 -1.90
CA TYR A 415 -0.69 -17.32 -1.60
C TYR A 415 0.72 -17.10 -2.16
N PRO A 416 1.78 -17.35 -1.38
CA PRO A 416 3.15 -17.12 -1.83
C PRO A 416 3.56 -18.13 -2.90
N VAL A 417 4.23 -17.65 -3.95
CA VAL A 417 4.74 -18.50 -5.04
C VAL A 417 5.95 -19.30 -4.55
N THR A 418 5.86 -20.62 -4.58
CA THR A 418 6.93 -21.52 -4.11
C THR A 418 7.63 -22.30 -5.22
N ILE A 419 7.02 -22.45 -6.40
CA ILE A 419 7.59 -23.13 -7.56
C ILE A 419 7.80 -22.09 -8.66
N PHE A 420 9.03 -22.01 -9.16
CA PHE A 420 9.46 -21.03 -10.17
C PHE A 420 9.72 -21.66 -11.55
N ASP A 421 9.32 -22.92 -11.74
CA ASP A 421 9.44 -23.63 -13.01
C ASP A 421 8.44 -23.04 -14.04
N PRO A 422 8.89 -22.68 -15.25
CA PRO A 422 8.00 -22.17 -16.29
C PRO A 422 7.05 -23.22 -16.89
N TYR A 423 7.28 -24.52 -16.67
CA TYR A 423 6.43 -25.61 -17.15
C TYR A 423 6.10 -26.62 -16.05
N ILE A 424 4.93 -26.44 -15.44
CA ILE A 424 4.42 -27.23 -14.33
C ILE A 424 3.32 -28.17 -14.84
N ARG A 425 3.44 -29.46 -14.52
CA ARG A 425 2.40 -30.47 -14.73
C ARG A 425 2.33 -31.36 -13.48
N LEU A 426 1.47 -31.00 -12.54
CA LEU A 426 1.30 -31.73 -11.28
C LEU A 426 -0.07 -32.40 -11.25
N ARG A 427 -0.12 -33.57 -10.61
CA ARG A 427 -1.34 -34.35 -10.41
C ARG A 427 -1.37 -34.89 -8.99
N TYR A 428 -2.45 -34.57 -8.26
CA TYR A 428 -2.65 -35.03 -6.89
C TYR A 428 -3.98 -35.78 -6.79
N ASP A 429 -3.94 -37.05 -6.39
CA ASP A 429 -5.14 -37.84 -6.09
C ASP A 429 -5.53 -37.64 -4.61
N LEU A 430 -6.52 -36.80 -4.36
CA LEU A 430 -6.93 -36.47 -2.99
C LEU A 430 -7.60 -37.65 -2.27
N ALA A 431 -8.27 -38.55 -3.01
CA ALA A 431 -8.87 -39.73 -2.42
C ALA A 431 -7.80 -40.67 -1.84
N ARG A 432 -6.72 -40.90 -2.60
CA ARG A 432 -5.57 -41.68 -2.11
C ARG A 432 -4.83 -40.98 -0.97
N ARG A 433 -4.68 -39.66 -1.03
CA ARG A 433 -4.02 -38.88 0.03
C ARG A 433 -4.82 -38.88 1.33
N GLY A 434 -6.15 -38.83 1.27
CA GLY A 434 -7.01 -38.91 2.45
C GLY A 434 -6.98 -40.28 3.15
N LEU A 435 -6.60 -41.34 2.43
CA LEU A 435 -6.39 -42.67 3.01
C LEU A 435 -4.98 -42.85 3.61
N ASN A 436 -4.08 -41.89 3.41
CA ASN A 436 -2.70 -41.99 3.88
C ASN A 436 -2.58 -41.49 5.32
N SER A 437 -2.42 -42.42 6.27
CA SER A 437 -2.28 -42.12 7.70
C SER A 437 -1.02 -41.32 8.08
N LYS A 438 -0.06 -41.15 7.16
CA LYS A 438 1.13 -40.31 7.38
C LYS A 438 0.89 -38.82 7.10
N LEU A 439 -0.23 -38.46 6.46
CA LEU A 439 -0.59 -37.07 6.20
C LEU A 439 -1.64 -36.63 7.23
N GLU A 440 -1.42 -35.48 7.86
CA GLU A 440 -2.41 -34.89 8.76
C GLU A 440 -3.63 -34.38 7.98
N ASN A 441 -3.41 -33.92 6.75
CA ASN A 441 -4.45 -33.44 5.84
C ASN A 441 -4.16 -33.87 4.39
N PRO A 442 -5.15 -34.35 3.62
CA PRO A 442 -5.00 -34.64 2.18
C PRO A 442 -4.38 -33.51 1.35
N HIS A 443 -4.60 -32.26 1.75
CA HIS A 443 -4.11 -31.05 1.07
C HIS A 443 -2.65 -30.68 1.40
N GLN A 444 -2.05 -31.30 2.41
CA GLN A 444 -0.70 -30.98 2.89
C GLN A 444 0.34 -31.07 1.76
N GLY A 445 1.17 -30.03 1.59
CA GLY A 445 2.24 -29.99 0.60
C GLY A 445 1.79 -29.75 -0.85
N ILE A 446 0.51 -29.40 -1.07
CA ILE A 446 0.02 -28.95 -2.37
C ILE A 446 0.14 -27.42 -2.44
N PRO A 447 0.76 -26.86 -3.49
CA PRO A 447 0.87 -25.41 -3.65
C PRO A 447 -0.52 -24.76 -3.83
N GLU A 448 -0.80 -23.66 -3.12
CA GLU A 448 -2.12 -23.01 -3.11
C GLU A 448 -2.26 -21.81 -4.07
N TYR A 449 -1.16 -21.31 -4.63
CA TYR A 449 -1.11 -20.08 -5.44
C TYR A 449 -1.47 -20.22 -6.92
N PHE A 450 -2.03 -21.36 -7.35
CA PHE A 450 -2.56 -21.53 -8.72
C PHE A 450 -4.01 -21.06 -8.82
N THR A 451 -4.57 -21.00 -10.02
CA THR A 451 -5.90 -20.45 -10.28
C THR A 451 -6.88 -21.57 -10.60
N ASN A 452 -7.65 -22.04 -9.61
CA ASN A 452 -8.68 -23.07 -9.78
C ASN A 452 -10.09 -22.44 -9.85
N LEU A 453 -10.39 -21.81 -10.97
CA LEU A 453 -11.66 -21.10 -11.17
C LEU A 453 -12.87 -22.06 -11.04
N GLN A 454 -12.74 -23.30 -11.51
CA GLN A 454 -13.76 -24.33 -11.35
C GLN A 454 -14.10 -24.57 -9.87
N ALA A 455 -13.10 -24.77 -9.00
CA ALA A 455 -13.35 -25.00 -7.58
C ALA A 455 -13.98 -23.78 -6.90
N GLY A 456 -13.53 -22.57 -7.25
CA GLY A 456 -14.11 -21.31 -6.78
C GLY A 456 -15.59 -21.19 -7.14
N LEU A 457 -15.92 -21.33 -8.43
CA LEU A 457 -17.29 -21.24 -8.93
C LEU A 457 -18.19 -22.34 -8.35
N SER A 458 -17.69 -23.57 -8.21
CA SER A 458 -18.41 -24.68 -7.59
C SER A 458 -18.79 -24.37 -6.13
N LEU A 459 -17.85 -23.79 -5.37
CA LEU A 459 -18.14 -23.37 -3.99
C LEU A 459 -19.18 -22.25 -3.96
N CYS A 460 -19.04 -21.23 -4.80
CA CYS A 460 -20.02 -20.15 -4.91
C CYS A 460 -21.41 -20.66 -5.26
N ARG A 461 -21.52 -21.56 -6.25
CA ARG A 461 -22.80 -22.17 -6.64
C ARG A 461 -23.43 -22.94 -5.51
N LYS A 462 -22.65 -23.72 -4.75
CA LYS A 462 -23.14 -24.45 -3.58
C LYS A 462 -23.71 -23.49 -2.53
N LEU A 463 -22.99 -22.41 -2.23
CA LEU A 463 -23.40 -21.39 -1.26
C LEU A 463 -24.66 -20.64 -1.69
N LEU A 464 -24.73 -20.24 -2.97
CA LEU A 464 -25.86 -19.49 -3.54
C LEU A 464 -27.10 -20.35 -3.76
N THR A 465 -26.95 -21.64 -4.07
CA THR A 465 -28.09 -22.56 -4.23
C THR A 465 -28.89 -22.66 -2.95
N GLY A 466 -28.24 -22.63 -1.77
CA GLY A 466 -28.91 -22.64 -0.47
C GLY A 466 -29.62 -21.34 -0.06
N LYS A 467 -29.50 -20.26 -0.84
CA LYS A 467 -30.15 -18.97 -0.55
C LYS A 467 -31.58 -18.93 -1.11
N SER A 468 -32.50 -18.34 -0.34
CA SER A 468 -33.94 -18.27 -0.64
C SER A 468 -34.34 -17.24 -1.70
N THR A 469 -33.42 -16.35 -2.09
CA THR A 469 -33.68 -15.35 -3.14
C THR A 469 -33.41 -15.91 -4.54
N ASN A 470 -34.18 -15.44 -5.52
CA ASN A 470 -33.95 -15.72 -6.95
C ASN A 470 -32.85 -14.85 -7.56
N ASN A 471 -32.50 -13.71 -6.93
CA ASN A 471 -31.45 -12.82 -7.42
C ASN A 471 -30.10 -13.28 -6.85
N LYS A 472 -29.42 -14.16 -7.59
CA LYS A 472 -28.13 -14.73 -7.19
C LYS A 472 -27.04 -14.24 -8.13
N GLN A 473 -25.95 -13.74 -7.58
CA GLN A 473 -24.83 -13.26 -8.38
C GLN A 473 -23.48 -13.57 -7.77
N ILE A 474 -22.49 -13.72 -8.64
CA ILE A 474 -21.07 -13.83 -8.32
C ILE A 474 -20.36 -12.60 -8.88
N LEU A 475 -19.59 -11.91 -8.05
CA LEU A 475 -18.64 -10.88 -8.46
C LEU A 475 -17.25 -11.52 -8.47
N LEU A 476 -16.80 -11.97 -9.64
CA LEU A 476 -15.49 -12.59 -9.83
C LEU A 476 -14.43 -11.51 -10.02
N ILE A 477 -13.40 -11.50 -9.18
CA ILE A 477 -12.22 -10.62 -9.30
C ILE A 477 -11.01 -11.52 -9.56
N THR A 478 -10.39 -11.39 -10.72
CA THR A 478 -9.23 -12.21 -11.10
C THR A 478 -8.33 -11.43 -12.04
N ASP A 479 -7.07 -11.84 -12.16
CA ASP A 479 -6.10 -11.25 -13.08
C ASP A 479 -5.57 -12.23 -14.14
N GLY A 480 -6.09 -13.46 -14.16
CA GLY A 480 -5.57 -14.52 -15.01
C GLY A 480 -6.59 -15.60 -15.38
N VAL A 481 -6.08 -16.63 -16.03
CA VAL A 481 -6.85 -17.78 -16.52
C VAL A 481 -6.67 -19.01 -15.64
N PRO A 482 -7.59 -20.00 -15.69
CA PRO A 482 -7.48 -21.17 -14.84
C PRO A 482 -6.24 -22.01 -15.19
N THR A 483 -5.43 -22.28 -14.17
CA THR A 483 -4.22 -23.12 -14.23
C THR A 483 -4.37 -24.41 -13.42
N ALA A 484 -5.44 -24.55 -12.64
CA ALA A 484 -5.78 -25.76 -11.91
C ALA A 484 -7.24 -26.16 -12.13
N HIS A 485 -7.53 -27.46 -12.03
CA HIS A 485 -8.90 -27.99 -12.06
C HIS A 485 -8.95 -29.35 -11.36
N PHE A 486 -10.15 -29.75 -10.96
CA PHE A 486 -10.46 -31.10 -10.50
C PHE A 486 -11.12 -31.91 -11.61
N ASP A 487 -10.56 -33.09 -11.85
CA ASP A 487 -11.27 -34.21 -12.46
C ASP A 487 -11.65 -35.19 -11.36
N GLN A 488 -12.91 -35.12 -10.91
CA GLN A 488 -13.40 -35.85 -9.75
C GLN A 488 -12.55 -35.57 -8.49
N ASN A 489 -11.82 -36.56 -7.98
CA ASN A 489 -10.96 -36.44 -6.80
C ASN A 489 -9.49 -36.17 -7.15
N ILE A 490 -9.18 -35.98 -8.43
CA ILE A 490 -7.82 -35.75 -8.91
C ILE A 490 -7.67 -34.27 -9.25
N LEU A 491 -6.78 -33.60 -8.52
CA LEU A 491 -6.35 -32.24 -8.80
C LEU A 491 -5.28 -32.26 -9.89
N HIS A 492 -5.51 -31.49 -10.94
CA HIS A 492 -4.57 -31.22 -12.01
C HIS A 492 -4.11 -29.76 -11.93
N ILE A 493 -2.79 -29.54 -11.91
CA ILE A 493 -2.18 -28.19 -11.95
C ILE A 493 -1.26 -28.12 -13.17
N HIS A 494 -1.57 -27.21 -14.08
CA HIS A 494 -0.86 -27.02 -15.33
C HIS A 494 -0.48 -25.55 -15.50
N TYR A 495 0.82 -25.28 -15.62
CA TYR A 495 1.35 -23.99 -16.03
C TYR A 495 2.35 -24.21 -17.16
N PRO A 496 2.20 -23.65 -18.37
CA PRO A 496 1.03 -22.93 -18.86
C PRO A 496 -0.26 -23.76 -18.79
N PRO A 497 -1.45 -23.13 -18.79
CA PRO A 497 -2.73 -23.83 -18.72
C PRO A 497 -2.92 -24.80 -19.91
N SER A 498 -3.68 -25.87 -19.70
CA SER A 498 -4.08 -26.81 -20.77
C SER A 498 -5.56 -26.61 -21.14
N PRO A 499 -6.01 -27.11 -22.31
CA PRO A 499 -7.42 -27.05 -22.70
C PRO A 499 -8.39 -27.61 -21.64
N SER A 500 -7.99 -28.70 -20.95
CA SER A 500 -8.80 -29.27 -19.87
C SER A 500 -9.02 -28.31 -18.68
N ASN A 501 -8.09 -27.39 -18.40
CA ASN A 501 -8.32 -26.35 -17.38
C ASN A 501 -9.44 -25.40 -17.79
N PHE A 502 -9.45 -25.00 -19.07
CA PHE A 502 -10.49 -24.14 -19.64
C PHE A 502 -11.83 -24.86 -19.66
N ASP A 503 -11.88 -26.09 -20.18
CA ASP A 503 -13.11 -26.88 -20.28
C ASP A 503 -13.77 -27.10 -18.92
N ALA A 504 -12.98 -27.43 -17.88
CA ALA A 504 -13.48 -27.62 -16.53
C ALA A 504 -14.08 -26.34 -15.95
N ALA A 505 -13.42 -25.19 -16.14
CA ALA A 505 -13.94 -23.90 -15.70
C ALA A 505 -15.21 -23.51 -16.46
N LEU A 506 -15.25 -23.65 -17.78
CA LEU A 506 -16.43 -23.34 -18.60
C LEU A 506 -17.63 -24.23 -18.24
N LYS A 507 -17.40 -25.51 -17.98
CA LYS A 507 -18.46 -26.44 -17.54
C LYS A 507 -19.06 -26.01 -16.19
N GLU A 508 -18.24 -25.53 -15.25
CA GLU A 508 -18.76 -25.02 -13.98
C GLU A 508 -19.48 -23.67 -14.17
N THR A 509 -19.01 -22.81 -15.06
CA THR A 509 -19.73 -21.59 -15.47
C THR A 509 -21.13 -21.90 -16.00
N GLU A 510 -21.28 -22.91 -16.86
CA GLU A 510 -22.59 -23.36 -17.33
C GLU A 510 -23.46 -23.89 -16.19
N ALA A 511 -22.87 -24.62 -15.25
CA ALA A 511 -23.60 -25.10 -14.08
C ALA A 511 -24.10 -23.95 -13.20
N CYS A 512 -23.34 -22.86 -13.08
CA CYS A 512 -23.79 -21.62 -12.42
C CYS A 512 -24.94 -20.96 -13.18
N ALA A 513 -24.84 -20.83 -14.49
CA ALA A 513 -25.89 -20.24 -15.32
C ALA A 513 -27.18 -21.06 -15.27
N ALA A 514 -27.08 -22.39 -15.34
CA ALA A 514 -28.21 -23.31 -15.17
C ALA A 514 -28.86 -23.23 -13.78
N ALA A 515 -28.10 -22.82 -12.76
CA ALA A 515 -28.61 -22.54 -11.42
C ALA A 515 -29.17 -21.12 -11.25
N ASN A 516 -29.34 -20.36 -12.35
CA ASN A 516 -29.79 -18.96 -12.39
C ASN A 516 -28.88 -18.04 -11.56
N ILE A 517 -27.57 -18.24 -11.66
CA ILE A 517 -26.55 -17.41 -11.00
C ILE A 517 -25.84 -16.58 -12.07
N THR A 518 -25.93 -15.26 -11.96
CA THR A 518 -25.25 -14.32 -12.85
C THR A 518 -23.80 -14.13 -12.41
N ILE A 519 -22.83 -14.23 -13.32
CA ILE A 519 -21.41 -13.99 -13.00
C ILE A 519 -20.96 -12.68 -13.64
N ASN A 520 -20.72 -11.66 -12.82
CA ASN A 520 -20.06 -10.42 -13.25
C ASN A 520 -18.57 -10.54 -12.95
N THR A 521 -17.72 -10.25 -13.94
CA THR A 521 -16.28 -10.49 -13.87
C THR A 521 -15.51 -9.19 -13.97
N PHE A 522 -14.60 -8.95 -13.04
CA PHE A 522 -13.68 -7.83 -13.01
C PHE A 522 -12.28 -8.36 -13.24
N LEU A 523 -11.77 -8.13 -14.45
CA LEU A 523 -10.50 -8.67 -14.88
C LEU A 523 -9.41 -7.59 -14.77
N LEU A 524 -8.46 -7.79 -13.85
CA LEU A 524 -7.50 -6.75 -13.42
C LEU A 524 -6.24 -6.63 -14.28
N THR A 525 -6.29 -7.07 -15.54
CA THR A 525 -5.15 -6.96 -16.45
C THR A 525 -5.33 -5.79 -17.43
N SER A 526 -4.39 -4.85 -17.40
CA SER A 526 -4.28 -3.72 -18.31
C SER A 526 -3.76 -4.10 -19.71
N GLU A 527 -3.28 -5.34 -19.87
CA GLU A 527 -2.59 -5.79 -21.08
C GLU A 527 -3.16 -7.12 -21.57
N TRP A 528 -4.34 -7.05 -22.16
CA TRP A 528 -4.83 -8.05 -23.11
C TRP A 528 -4.05 -8.06 -24.45
N GLY A 529 -2.86 -7.44 -24.47
CA GLY A 529 -1.97 -7.34 -25.61
C GLY A 529 -0.87 -8.39 -25.66
N PHE A 530 -0.55 -9.05 -24.53
CA PHE A 530 0.45 -10.13 -24.50
C PHE A 530 -0.24 -11.49 -24.35
N THR A 531 -0.65 -12.01 -25.50
CA THR A 531 -0.84 -13.43 -25.82
C THR A 531 0.37 -14.27 -25.38
N PHE A 532 0.49 -14.61 -24.09
CA PHE A 532 1.45 -15.64 -23.69
C PHE A 532 0.91 -17.03 -24.03
N PHE A 533 -0.41 -17.27 -23.91
CA PHE A 533 -1.02 -18.61 -24.07
C PHE A 533 -2.32 -18.66 -24.89
N ASP A 534 -2.61 -17.63 -25.70
CA ASP A 534 -3.78 -17.58 -26.61
C ASP A 534 -5.15 -17.77 -25.93
N GLU A 535 -5.38 -17.00 -24.87
CA GLU A 535 -6.48 -17.16 -23.90
C GLU A 535 -7.81 -16.51 -24.34
N LYS A 536 -7.82 -15.76 -25.44
CA LYS A 536 -9.03 -15.05 -25.94
C LYS A 536 -10.24 -15.96 -26.15
N PRO A 537 -10.11 -17.17 -26.75
CA PRO A 537 -11.25 -18.05 -26.97
C PRO A 537 -11.92 -18.47 -25.66
N PHE A 538 -11.12 -18.69 -24.59
CA PHE A 538 -11.65 -19.05 -23.29
C PHE A 538 -12.51 -17.92 -22.71
N VAL A 539 -12.02 -16.69 -22.72
CA VAL A 539 -12.75 -15.58 -22.08
C VAL A 539 -14.01 -15.20 -22.85
N GLU A 540 -13.97 -15.23 -24.19
CA GLU A 540 -15.17 -15.01 -25.01
C GLU A 540 -16.25 -16.06 -24.70
N GLU A 541 -15.84 -17.32 -24.59
CA GLU A 541 -16.75 -18.41 -24.28
C GLU A 541 -17.25 -18.37 -22.84
N PHE A 542 -16.38 -17.98 -21.91
CA PHE A 542 -16.73 -17.73 -20.52
C PHE A 542 -17.76 -16.59 -20.42
N ALA A 543 -17.56 -15.48 -21.14
CA ALA A 543 -18.47 -14.34 -21.15
C ALA A 543 -19.88 -14.74 -21.60
N LYS A 544 -19.98 -15.51 -22.68
CA LYS A 544 -21.26 -16.00 -23.21
C LYS A 544 -21.99 -16.89 -22.21
N ARG A 545 -21.26 -17.75 -21.50
CA ARG A 545 -21.82 -18.74 -20.55
C ARG A 545 -22.12 -18.14 -19.18
N ALA A 546 -21.39 -17.10 -18.76
CA ALA A 546 -21.50 -16.46 -17.45
C ALA A 546 -22.84 -15.72 -17.22
N GLY A 547 -23.53 -15.33 -18.30
CA GLY A 547 -24.80 -14.59 -18.25
C GLY A 547 -24.70 -13.16 -17.67
N GLY A 548 -23.51 -12.74 -17.25
CA GLY A 548 -23.22 -11.41 -16.71
C GLY A 548 -22.25 -10.62 -17.57
N ARG A 549 -21.71 -9.54 -17.01
CA ARG A 549 -20.82 -8.61 -17.73
C ARG A 549 -19.36 -8.85 -17.35
N ILE A 550 -18.46 -8.55 -18.29
CA ILE A 550 -17.02 -8.52 -18.04
C ILE A 550 -16.54 -7.08 -18.09
N PHE A 551 -15.84 -6.68 -17.04
CA PHE A 551 -15.22 -5.38 -16.88
C PHE A 551 -13.70 -5.53 -16.97
N TYR A 552 -13.05 -4.55 -17.60
CA TYR A 552 -11.60 -4.46 -17.73
C TYR A 552 -11.09 -3.21 -16.99
N PRO A 553 -11.29 -3.10 -15.67
CA PRO A 553 -10.85 -1.94 -14.94
C PRO A 553 -9.32 -1.94 -14.83
N HIS A 554 -8.73 -0.76 -14.92
CA HIS A 554 -7.37 -0.58 -14.40
C HIS A 554 -7.39 -0.94 -12.89
N PRO A 555 -6.36 -1.62 -12.34
CA PRO A 555 -6.37 -2.04 -10.93
C PRO A 555 -6.70 -0.92 -9.94
N SER A 556 -6.25 0.31 -10.22
CA SER A 556 -6.52 1.49 -9.37
C SER A 556 -7.94 2.06 -9.48
N LYS A 557 -8.77 1.58 -10.42
CA LYS A 557 -10.16 2.01 -10.63
C LYS A 557 -11.19 0.91 -10.37
N LEU A 558 -10.76 -0.28 -9.95
CA LEU A 558 -11.63 -1.44 -9.72
C LEU A 558 -12.78 -1.13 -8.76
N ASP A 559 -12.45 -0.52 -7.64
CA ASP A 559 -13.36 -0.13 -6.57
C ASP A 559 -14.49 0.80 -7.05
N HIS A 560 -14.18 1.75 -7.94
CA HIS A 560 -15.18 2.63 -8.56
C HIS A 560 -16.18 1.86 -9.44
N PHE A 561 -15.71 0.99 -10.33
CA PHE A 561 -16.58 0.30 -11.30
C PHE A 561 -17.57 -0.64 -10.64
N VAL A 562 -17.12 -1.38 -9.63
CA VAL A 562 -17.95 -2.38 -8.95
C VAL A 562 -19.12 -1.73 -8.23
N LEU A 563 -18.88 -0.65 -7.47
CA LEU A 563 -19.93 -0.03 -6.66
C LEU A 563 -21.01 0.61 -7.54
N VAL A 564 -20.59 1.33 -8.58
CA VAL A 564 -21.51 1.89 -9.59
C VAL A 564 -22.33 0.77 -10.22
N ASP A 565 -21.70 -0.34 -10.56
CA ASP A 565 -22.37 -1.46 -11.19
C ASP A 565 -23.38 -2.16 -10.28
N PHE A 566 -23.02 -2.38 -9.02
CA PHE A 566 -23.90 -2.95 -8.01
C PHE A 566 -25.16 -2.09 -7.82
N ILE A 567 -24.98 -0.78 -7.70
CA ILE A 567 -26.09 0.18 -7.54
C ILE A 567 -26.96 0.22 -8.80
N ALA A 568 -26.36 0.24 -9.98
CA ALA A 568 -27.10 0.22 -11.25
C ALA A 568 -27.91 -1.09 -11.41
N GLY A 569 -27.30 -2.22 -11.07
CA GLY A 569 -27.96 -3.53 -11.05
C GLY A 569 -29.15 -3.56 -10.10
N LYS A 570 -29.01 -2.96 -8.91
CA LYS A 570 -30.10 -2.78 -7.95
C LYS A 570 -31.25 -1.94 -8.49
N LYS A 571 -30.96 -0.82 -9.14
CA LYS A 571 -32.00 0.02 -9.78
C LYS A 571 -32.80 -0.78 -10.82
N ARG A 572 -32.14 -1.60 -11.63
CA ARG A 572 -32.79 -2.45 -12.64
C ARG A 572 -33.65 -3.57 -12.05
N LEU A 573 -33.27 -4.14 -10.91
CA LEU A 573 -34.06 -5.16 -10.23
C LEU A 573 -35.34 -4.60 -9.58
N ILE A 574 -35.36 -3.29 -9.33
CA ILE A 574 -36.43 -2.59 -8.63
C ILE A 574 -37.39 -1.89 -9.61
N SER A 575 -36.93 -1.55 -10.82
CA SER A 575 -37.72 -1.03 -11.94
C SER A 575 -38.52 -2.12 -12.62
#